data_AF-A0A955XH68-F1
#
_entry.id   AF-A0A955XH68-F1
#
_cell.length_a   1.000
_cell.length_b   1.000
_cell.length_c   1.000
_cell.angle_alpha   90.00
_cell.angle_beta   90.00
_cell.angle_gamma   90.00
#
_symmetry.space_group_name_H-M   'P 1'
#
loop_
_entity.id
_entity.type
_entity.pdbx_description
1 polymer ?
#
loop_
_entity_poly.entity_id
_entity_poly.type
_entity_poly.pdbx_seq_one_letter_code
_entity_poly.pdbx_strand_id
1 'polypeptide(L)'
;MRSVRPALLTLAVALGGIACGPLEAPEPDKNTPQSPDDHIALRLAFEKVADAAKSGDSAAVVRALEPFLATRDELVTLFGPEVGARAWKGYSDSIAATLRAEAGDVIVRQVKDGQTEVAVEQVGPAFPARTTPGDQRLLDAMRSKRPMYSVRLRRPGEQLGLRFNGFVYIDGKWRALLKAYDHLDPPPDAEPPPAPTPAPVTDAGAPDAGN
;
A
#
# COMPACT_ATOMS: atom_id res chain seq x y z
N MET A 1 -25.18 -14.37 -74.25
CA MET A 1 -24.61 -15.28 -73.23
C MET A 1 -23.21 -15.66 -73.66
N ARG A 2 -22.16 -15.03 -73.11
CA ARG A 2 -20.76 -15.32 -73.44
C ARG A 2 -20.05 -15.77 -72.16
N SER A 3 -19.55 -17.01 -72.21
CA SER A 3 -18.77 -17.67 -71.18
C SER A 3 -17.35 -17.12 -71.19
N VAL A 4 -16.79 -16.79 -70.01
CA VAL A 4 -15.39 -16.39 -69.85
C VAL A 4 -14.77 -17.33 -68.82
N ARG A 5 -13.73 -18.06 -69.26
CA ARG A 5 -12.88 -18.94 -68.44
C ARG A 5 -11.83 -18.09 -67.71
N PRO A 6 -11.46 -18.37 -66.46
CA PRO A 6 -10.29 -17.75 -65.85
C PRO A 6 -9.02 -18.52 -66.24
N ALA A 7 -7.99 -17.76 -66.63
CA ALA A 7 -6.65 -18.23 -66.90
C ALA A 7 -5.87 -18.36 -65.58
N LEU A 8 -5.22 -19.50 -65.42
CA LEU A 8 -4.25 -19.79 -64.35
C LEU A 8 -2.95 -19.02 -64.66
N LEU A 9 -2.51 -18.14 -63.77
CA LEU A 9 -1.21 -17.49 -63.85
C LEU A 9 -0.31 -18.09 -62.76
N THR A 10 0.65 -18.93 -63.17
CA THR A 10 1.66 -19.51 -62.29
C THR A 10 2.78 -18.49 -62.10
N LEU A 11 2.88 -17.90 -60.92
CA LEU A 11 4.01 -17.04 -60.54
C LEU A 11 5.03 -17.87 -59.76
N ALA A 12 6.18 -18.13 -60.40
CA ALA A 12 7.34 -18.72 -59.76
C ALA A 12 8.02 -17.65 -58.87
N VAL A 13 8.04 -17.87 -57.56
CA VAL A 13 8.78 -17.03 -56.60
C VAL A 13 10.15 -17.66 -56.37
N ALA A 14 11.19 -16.90 -56.69
CA ALA A 14 12.58 -17.23 -56.43
C ALA A 14 12.88 -17.18 -54.92
N LEU A 15 13.43 -18.27 -54.39
CA LEU A 15 13.96 -18.38 -53.03
C LEU A 15 15.29 -17.61 -52.93
N GLY A 16 15.23 -16.36 -52.48
CA GLY A 16 16.38 -15.63 -51.96
C GLY A 16 16.64 -16.04 -50.50
N GLY A 17 17.79 -16.65 -50.25
CA GLY A 17 18.23 -17.03 -48.91
C GLY A 17 18.51 -15.80 -48.05
N ILE A 18 17.64 -15.55 -47.08
CA ILE A 18 17.94 -14.68 -45.95
C ILE A 18 18.69 -15.54 -44.94
N ALA A 19 19.97 -15.22 -44.72
CA ALA A 19 20.74 -15.78 -43.62
C ALA A 19 20.03 -15.42 -42.31
N CYS A 20 19.39 -16.42 -41.71
CA CYS A 20 18.77 -16.32 -40.40
C CYS A 20 19.90 -16.29 -39.35
N GLY A 21 20.41 -15.09 -39.06
CA GLY A 21 21.15 -14.89 -37.82
C GLY A 21 20.22 -15.22 -36.64
N PRO A 22 20.73 -15.81 -35.55
CA PRO A 22 19.91 -16.02 -34.37
C PRO A 22 19.47 -14.64 -33.85
N LEU A 23 18.17 -14.36 -33.95
CA LEU A 23 17.51 -13.26 -33.26
C LEU A 23 17.63 -13.55 -31.76
N GLU A 24 18.69 -13.01 -31.15
CA GLU A 24 18.83 -12.97 -29.71
C GLU A 24 17.65 -12.15 -29.18
N ALA A 25 16.69 -12.82 -28.53
CA ALA A 25 15.53 -12.17 -27.97
C ALA A 25 16.03 -11.14 -26.94
N PRO A 26 15.55 -9.89 -26.99
CA PRO A 26 15.96 -8.87 -26.03
C PRO A 26 15.70 -9.40 -24.62
N GLU A 27 16.72 -9.40 -23.77
CA GLU A 27 16.56 -9.80 -22.38
C GLU A 27 15.47 -8.93 -21.74
N PRO A 28 14.56 -9.53 -20.96
CA PRO A 28 13.49 -8.79 -20.31
C PRO A 28 14.09 -7.71 -19.41
N ASP A 29 13.67 -6.46 -19.59
CA ASP A 29 14.12 -5.33 -18.77
C ASP A 29 13.78 -5.61 -17.29
N LYS A 30 14.80 -5.54 -16.43
CA LYS A 30 14.70 -5.74 -14.97
C LYS A 30 13.76 -4.74 -14.30
N ASN A 31 13.34 -3.69 -14.99
CA ASN A 31 12.37 -2.70 -14.52
C ASN A 31 10.95 -2.93 -15.02
N THR A 32 10.71 -3.98 -15.81
CA THR A 32 9.36 -4.36 -16.23
C THR A 32 8.70 -5.20 -15.14
N PRO A 33 7.51 -4.81 -14.65
CA PRO A 33 6.75 -5.66 -13.73
C PRO A 33 6.46 -7.02 -14.39
N GLN A 34 6.81 -8.10 -13.69
CA GLN A 34 6.53 -9.45 -14.19
C GLN A 34 5.05 -9.84 -13.95
N SER A 35 4.42 -9.19 -12.97
CA SER A 35 3.01 -9.35 -12.61
C SER A 35 2.52 -8.07 -11.90
N PRO A 36 1.22 -7.75 -11.92
CA PRO A 36 0.66 -6.62 -11.16
C PRO A 36 0.92 -6.65 -9.64
N ASP A 37 1.17 -7.83 -9.05
CA ASP A 37 1.54 -8.03 -7.64
C ASP A 37 3.04 -7.96 -7.36
N ASP A 38 3.84 -7.66 -8.38
CA ASP A 38 5.27 -7.45 -8.27
C ASP A 38 5.57 -6.10 -7.60
N HIS A 39 6.50 -6.09 -6.64
CA HIS A 39 6.99 -4.88 -5.97
C HIS A 39 7.51 -3.80 -6.93
N ILE A 40 7.93 -4.18 -8.14
CA ILE A 40 8.29 -3.25 -9.21
C ILE A 40 7.08 -2.41 -9.65
N ALA A 41 5.88 -2.99 -9.75
CA ALA A 41 4.66 -2.23 -10.07
C ALA A 41 4.35 -1.18 -9.00
N LEU A 42 4.53 -1.54 -7.72
CA LEU A 42 4.39 -0.61 -6.61
C LEU A 42 5.42 0.53 -6.68
N ARG A 43 6.69 0.21 -7.01
CA ARG A 43 7.75 1.20 -7.20
C ARG A 43 7.37 2.20 -8.30
N LEU A 44 7.02 1.70 -9.49
CA LEU A 44 6.66 2.54 -10.64
C LEU A 44 5.44 3.43 -10.34
N ALA A 45 4.48 2.93 -9.56
CA ALA A 45 3.33 3.73 -9.15
C ALA A 45 3.75 4.88 -8.21
N PHE A 46 4.67 4.65 -7.28
CA PHE A 46 5.21 5.69 -6.41
C PHE A 46 6.18 6.65 -7.12
N GLU A 47 6.89 6.21 -8.15
CA GLU A 47 7.67 7.10 -9.02
C GLU A 47 6.75 8.11 -9.69
N LYS A 48 5.56 7.70 -10.17
CA LYS A 48 4.54 8.62 -10.69
C LYS A 48 4.01 9.59 -9.64
N VAL A 49 3.89 9.15 -8.38
CA VAL A 49 3.53 10.05 -7.25
C VAL A 49 4.63 11.09 -7.04
N ALA A 50 5.90 10.67 -7.04
CA ALA A 50 7.04 11.57 -6.90
C ALA A 50 7.13 12.56 -8.08
N ASP A 51 6.86 12.11 -9.31
CA ASP A 51 6.80 12.96 -10.49
C ASP A 51 5.67 13.98 -10.42
N ALA A 52 4.48 13.59 -9.97
CA ALA A 52 3.38 14.52 -9.72
C ALA A 52 3.75 15.56 -8.66
N ALA A 53 4.49 15.18 -7.62
CA ALA A 53 4.96 16.11 -6.60
C ALA A 53 5.99 17.12 -7.10
N LYS A 54 6.75 16.82 -8.17
CA LYS A 54 7.71 17.78 -8.78
C LYS A 54 7.02 19.02 -9.32
N SER A 55 5.75 18.93 -9.75
CA SER A 55 4.99 20.10 -10.21
C SER A 55 4.46 20.97 -9.06
N GLY A 56 4.55 20.48 -7.81
CA GLY A 56 3.97 21.14 -6.65
C GLY A 56 2.45 20.99 -6.53
N ASP A 57 1.80 20.16 -7.36
CA ASP A 57 0.36 19.91 -7.27
C ASP A 57 0.05 18.86 -6.18
N SER A 58 -0.15 19.32 -4.95
CA SER A 58 -0.55 18.49 -3.81
C SER A 58 -1.83 17.70 -4.07
N ALA A 59 -2.77 18.26 -4.85
CA ALA A 59 -4.03 17.58 -5.16
C ALA A 59 -3.81 16.43 -6.15
N ALA A 60 -2.90 16.58 -7.12
CA ALA A 60 -2.51 15.47 -8.00
C ALA A 60 -1.85 14.33 -7.23
N VAL A 61 -0.99 14.66 -6.25
CA VAL A 61 -0.36 13.67 -5.37
C VAL A 61 -1.41 12.89 -4.59
N VAL A 62 -2.38 13.57 -3.96
CA VAL A 62 -3.47 12.89 -3.24
C VAL A 62 -4.30 12.01 -4.17
N ARG A 63 -4.67 12.51 -5.37
CA ARG A 63 -5.39 11.69 -6.38
C ARG A 63 -4.61 10.45 -6.79
N ALA A 64 -3.28 10.53 -6.86
CA ALA A 64 -2.44 9.38 -7.19
C ALA A 64 -2.31 8.37 -6.03
N LEU A 65 -2.49 8.82 -4.78
CA LEU A 65 -2.47 7.96 -3.59
C LEU A 65 -3.83 7.31 -3.28
N GLU A 66 -4.94 7.95 -3.65
CA GLU A 66 -6.30 7.47 -3.38
C GLU A 66 -6.53 5.99 -3.77
N PRO A 67 -6.04 5.50 -4.93
CA PRO A 67 -6.20 4.10 -5.31
C PRO A 67 -5.50 3.10 -4.39
N PHE A 68 -4.61 3.52 -3.49
CA PHE A 68 -3.98 2.63 -2.51
C PHE A 68 -4.80 2.51 -1.23
N LEU A 69 -5.78 3.39 -0.98
CA LEU A 69 -6.57 3.29 0.24
C LEU A 69 -7.35 1.98 0.27
N ALA A 70 -7.24 1.26 1.39
CA ALA A 70 -7.98 0.04 1.64
C ALA A 70 -9.46 0.36 1.88
N THR A 71 -10.32 -0.57 1.50
CA THR A 71 -11.76 -0.55 1.80
C THR A 71 -12.06 -1.42 3.02
N ARG A 72 -13.27 -1.27 3.58
CA ARG A 72 -13.73 -2.11 4.69
C ARG A 72 -13.61 -3.61 4.38
N ASP A 73 -14.08 -4.02 3.22
CA ASP A 73 -14.13 -5.44 2.84
C ASP A 73 -12.73 -6.03 2.67
N GLU A 74 -11.77 -5.23 2.17
CA GLU A 74 -10.37 -5.63 2.07
C GLU A 74 -9.71 -5.77 3.45
N LEU A 75 -9.99 -4.87 4.39
CA LEU A 75 -9.50 -4.99 5.77
C LEU A 75 -10.12 -6.20 6.49
N VAL A 76 -11.41 -6.46 6.28
CA VAL A 76 -12.09 -7.67 6.78
C VAL A 76 -11.48 -8.94 6.17
N THR A 77 -11.14 -8.90 4.88
CA THR A 77 -10.46 -10.01 4.20
C THR A 77 -9.07 -10.28 4.80
N LEU A 78 -8.32 -9.22 5.12
CA LEU A 78 -6.98 -9.34 5.71
C LEU A 78 -6.98 -9.84 7.14
N PHE A 79 -7.78 -9.22 8.00
CA PHE A 79 -7.68 -9.37 9.44
C PHE A 79 -8.81 -10.23 10.04
N GLY A 80 -9.82 -10.55 9.24
CA GLY A 80 -11.05 -11.23 9.69
C GLY A 80 -12.17 -10.25 10.04
N PRO A 81 -13.40 -10.76 10.26
CA PRO A 81 -14.59 -9.93 10.46
C PRO A 81 -14.48 -8.95 11.63
N GLU A 82 -14.04 -9.44 12.79
CA GLU A 82 -14.00 -8.63 14.01
C GLU A 82 -12.85 -7.60 13.99
N VAL A 83 -11.62 -8.06 13.80
CA VAL A 83 -10.42 -7.21 13.75
C VAL A 83 -10.50 -6.23 12.58
N GLY A 84 -10.93 -6.70 11.40
CA GLY A 84 -11.07 -5.85 10.21
C GLY A 84 -12.14 -4.77 10.36
N ALA A 85 -13.26 -5.07 11.02
CA ALA A 85 -14.27 -4.06 11.31
C ALA A 85 -13.77 -2.99 12.30
N ARG A 86 -12.99 -3.37 13.33
CA ARG A 86 -12.33 -2.42 14.25
C ARG A 86 -11.30 -1.56 13.52
N ALA A 87 -10.42 -2.21 12.77
CA ALA A 87 -9.39 -1.54 11.98
C ALA A 87 -10.00 -0.54 10.99
N TRP A 88 -11.11 -0.91 10.35
CA TRP A 88 -11.82 -0.03 9.41
C TRP A 88 -12.23 1.30 10.04
N LYS A 89 -12.76 1.29 11.27
CA LYS A 89 -13.18 2.54 11.92
C LYS A 89 -12.01 3.52 12.07
N GLY A 90 -10.89 3.07 12.62
CA GLY A 90 -9.71 3.93 12.76
C GLY A 90 -9.08 4.28 11.41
N TYR A 91 -9.11 3.35 10.47
CA TYR A 91 -8.61 3.56 9.12
C TYR A 91 -9.40 4.63 8.36
N SER A 92 -10.73 4.55 8.32
CA SER A 92 -11.57 5.50 7.60
C SER A 92 -11.56 6.88 8.25
N ASP A 93 -11.70 6.93 9.58
CA ASP A 93 -11.92 8.17 10.31
C ASP A 93 -10.62 8.97 10.49
N SER A 94 -9.47 8.29 10.58
CA SER A 94 -8.18 8.90 10.86
C SER A 94 -7.22 8.73 9.68
N ILE A 95 -6.82 7.51 9.36
CA ILE A 95 -5.71 7.26 8.43
C ILE A 95 -6.01 7.80 7.01
N ALA A 96 -7.15 7.42 6.45
CA ALA A 96 -7.57 7.86 5.13
C ALA A 96 -7.89 9.36 5.11
N ALA A 97 -8.47 9.90 6.18
CA ALA A 97 -8.75 11.32 6.32
C ALA A 97 -7.45 12.16 6.35
N THR A 98 -6.48 11.77 7.19
CA THR A 98 -5.17 12.40 7.28
C THR A 98 -4.41 12.31 5.97
N LEU A 99 -4.45 11.16 5.28
CA LEU A 99 -3.80 11.04 3.96
C LEU A 99 -4.36 12.08 2.98
N ARG A 100 -5.68 12.21 2.89
CA ARG A 100 -6.32 13.18 2.00
C ARG A 100 -6.04 14.63 2.39
N ALA A 101 -5.92 14.91 3.68
CA ALA A 101 -5.66 16.25 4.19
C ALA A 101 -4.19 16.69 4.05
N GLU A 102 -3.24 15.78 4.27
CA GLU A 102 -1.84 16.17 4.51
C GLU A 102 -0.82 15.54 3.54
N ALA A 103 -1.11 14.37 2.95
CA ALA A 103 -0.08 13.61 2.24
C ALA A 103 0.45 14.37 1.01
N GLY A 104 -0.40 15.13 0.32
CA GLY A 104 -0.02 15.95 -0.81
C GLY A 104 1.09 16.93 -0.46
N ASP A 105 0.84 17.79 0.53
CA ASP A 105 1.78 18.83 0.95
C ASP A 105 3.06 18.24 1.54
N VAL A 106 2.94 17.17 2.33
CA VAL A 106 4.10 16.47 2.90
C VAL A 106 5.01 15.94 1.79
N ILE A 107 4.46 15.23 0.80
CA ILE A 107 5.26 14.63 -0.27
C ILE A 107 5.85 15.71 -1.18
N VAL A 108 5.07 16.74 -1.55
CA VAL A 108 5.57 17.89 -2.32
C VAL A 108 6.77 18.53 -1.62
N ARG A 109 6.70 18.71 -0.30
CA ARG A 109 7.82 19.23 0.48
C ARG A 109 9.04 18.30 0.41
N GLN A 110 8.87 17.01 0.66
CA GLN A 110 9.99 16.06 0.63
C GLN A 110 10.66 15.98 -0.75
N VAL A 111 9.87 16.02 -1.83
CA VAL A 111 10.39 16.06 -3.20
C VAL A 111 11.18 17.34 -3.47
N LYS A 112 10.69 18.50 -3.02
CA LYS A 112 11.44 19.77 -3.08
C LYS A 112 12.75 19.71 -2.30
N ASP A 113 12.78 18.97 -1.19
CA ASP A 113 13.98 18.74 -0.37
C ASP A 113 14.93 17.68 -0.96
N GLY A 114 14.66 17.21 -2.19
CA GLY A 114 15.50 16.28 -2.95
C GLY A 114 15.19 14.80 -2.73
N GLN A 115 14.19 14.45 -1.90
CA GLN A 115 13.77 13.06 -1.73
C GLN A 115 12.94 12.64 -2.95
N THR A 116 13.60 12.03 -3.93
CA THR A 116 13.04 11.71 -5.25
C THR A 116 13.25 10.25 -5.64
N GLU A 117 14.15 9.55 -4.97
CA GLU A 117 14.38 8.12 -5.19
C GLU A 117 13.29 7.31 -4.47
N VAL A 118 12.64 6.41 -5.18
CA VAL A 118 11.64 5.49 -4.63
C VAL A 118 12.29 4.14 -4.38
N ALA A 119 12.28 3.70 -3.12
CA ALA A 119 12.72 2.37 -2.74
C ALA A 119 11.54 1.56 -2.19
N VAL A 120 11.39 0.32 -2.65
CA VAL A 120 10.38 -0.61 -2.16
C VAL A 120 11.10 -1.76 -1.45
N GLU A 121 10.74 -1.97 -0.19
CA GLU A 121 11.41 -2.90 0.70
C GLU A 121 10.40 -3.90 1.24
N GLN A 122 10.61 -5.20 1.00
CA GLN A 122 9.84 -6.23 1.69
C GLN A 122 10.17 -6.20 3.19
N VAL A 123 9.12 -6.34 4.01
CA VAL A 123 9.21 -6.39 5.47
C VAL A 123 8.68 -7.73 5.98
N GLY A 124 9.10 -8.09 7.18
CA GLY A 124 8.70 -9.29 7.90
C GLY A 124 9.86 -10.03 8.54
N PRO A 125 9.62 -11.21 9.13
CA PRO A 125 10.60 -11.94 9.92
C PRO A 125 11.89 -12.28 9.19
N ALA A 126 11.84 -12.47 7.86
CA ALA A 126 13.01 -12.70 7.02
C ALA A 126 13.85 -11.43 6.76
N PHE A 127 13.32 -10.25 7.07
CA PHE A 127 13.93 -8.94 6.83
C PHE A 127 13.89 -8.05 8.10
N PRO A 128 14.47 -8.51 9.23
CA PRO A 128 14.29 -7.85 10.53
C PRO A 128 14.83 -6.41 10.54
N ALA A 129 15.94 -6.14 9.85
CA ALA A 129 16.52 -4.80 9.76
C ALA A 129 15.61 -3.76 9.06
N ARG A 130 14.64 -4.23 8.27
CA ARG A 130 13.69 -3.38 7.51
C ARG A 130 12.30 -3.34 8.15
N THR A 131 12.07 -4.17 9.17
CA THR A 131 10.75 -4.40 9.77
C THR A 131 10.63 -3.56 11.03
N THR A 132 9.68 -2.63 11.05
CA THR A 132 9.36 -1.87 12.27
C THR A 132 8.39 -2.64 13.16
N PRO A 133 8.26 -2.29 14.45
CA PRO A 133 7.26 -2.87 15.33
C PRO A 133 5.82 -2.77 14.76
N GLY A 134 5.49 -1.66 14.08
CA GLY A 134 4.20 -1.49 13.42
C GLY A 134 3.99 -2.44 12.24
N ASP A 135 5.03 -2.71 11.46
CA ASP A 135 4.97 -3.71 10.37
C ASP A 135 4.75 -5.11 10.94
N GLN A 136 5.47 -5.45 12.02
CA GLN A 136 5.32 -6.75 12.66
C GLN A 136 3.89 -6.95 13.20
N ARG A 137 3.32 -5.92 13.84
CA ARG A 137 1.91 -5.93 14.29
C ARG A 137 0.92 -6.15 13.13
N LEU A 138 1.12 -5.51 11.98
CA LEU A 138 0.29 -5.75 10.80
C LEU A 138 0.40 -7.20 10.33
N LEU A 139 1.62 -7.74 10.23
CA LEU A 139 1.89 -9.11 9.76
C LEU A 139 1.34 -10.19 10.70
N ASP A 140 1.32 -9.91 12.01
CA ASP A 140 0.80 -10.82 13.02
C ASP A 140 -0.73 -10.85 13.02
N ALA A 141 -1.37 -9.71 12.75
CA ALA A 141 -2.83 -9.62 12.65
C ALA A 141 -3.41 -10.22 11.36
N MET A 142 -2.62 -10.31 10.28
CA MET A 142 -3.10 -10.88 9.01
C MET A 142 -3.43 -12.38 9.15
N ARG A 143 -4.66 -12.76 8.78
CA ARG A 143 -5.12 -14.16 8.80
C ARG A 143 -4.34 -15.05 7.83
N SER A 144 -4.04 -14.50 6.66
CA SER A 144 -3.25 -15.18 5.62
C SER A 144 -1.87 -14.55 5.56
N LYS A 145 -0.81 -15.36 5.67
CA LYS A 145 0.56 -14.88 5.45
C LYS A 145 0.70 -14.44 4.00
N ARG A 146 1.05 -13.18 3.79
CA ARG A 146 1.29 -12.57 2.49
C ARG A 146 2.50 -11.65 2.56
N PRO A 147 3.23 -11.45 1.44
CA PRO A 147 4.26 -10.43 1.37
C PRO A 147 3.69 -9.05 1.72
N MET A 148 4.41 -8.31 2.55
CA MET A 148 4.14 -6.92 2.85
C MET A 148 5.38 -6.10 2.54
N TYR A 149 5.17 -4.89 2.05
CA TYR A 149 6.22 -3.99 1.61
C TYR A 149 6.09 -2.63 2.30
N SER A 150 7.19 -1.93 2.41
CA SER A 150 7.22 -0.50 2.73
C SER A 150 7.79 0.25 1.54
N VAL A 151 7.30 1.47 1.33
CA VAL A 151 7.83 2.37 0.30
C VAL A 151 8.56 3.51 0.98
N ARG A 152 9.75 3.87 0.48
CA ARG A 152 10.51 5.04 0.93
C ARG A 152 10.69 6.01 -0.22
N LEU A 153 10.43 7.28 0.07
CA LEU A 153 10.89 8.39 -0.72
C LEU A 153 12.14 8.95 -0.04
N ARG A 154 13.29 8.89 -0.72
CA ARG A 154 14.60 9.24 -0.14
C ARG A 154 15.45 10.03 -1.12
N ARG A 155 16.51 10.68 -0.63
CA ARG A 155 17.48 11.30 -1.55
C ARG A 155 18.31 10.20 -2.24
N PRO A 156 18.78 10.45 -3.47
CA PRO A 156 19.69 9.52 -4.16
C PRO A 156 20.86 9.09 -3.27
N GLY A 157 20.98 7.77 -3.04
CA GLY A 157 22.07 7.19 -2.25
C GLY A 157 21.90 7.26 -0.72
N GLU A 158 20.84 7.90 -0.21
CA GLU A 158 20.47 7.81 1.21
C GLU A 158 19.68 6.53 1.48
N GLN A 159 19.77 6.00 2.70
CA GLN A 159 18.97 4.83 3.12
C GLN A 159 17.64 5.24 3.76
N LEU A 160 17.59 6.43 4.36
CA LEU A 160 16.46 6.96 5.11
C LEU A 160 15.71 8.02 4.30
N GLY A 161 14.47 8.27 4.69
CA GLY A 161 13.56 9.18 4.01
C GLY A 161 12.13 8.98 4.51
N LEU A 162 11.17 9.68 3.88
CA LEU A 162 9.76 9.49 4.17
C LEU A 162 9.34 8.05 3.87
N ARG A 163 8.79 7.36 4.87
CA ARG A 163 8.39 5.96 4.78
C ARG A 163 6.87 5.82 4.84
N PHE A 164 6.34 5.05 3.90
CA PHE A 164 4.96 4.58 3.87
C PHE A 164 4.96 3.10 4.24
N ASN A 165 4.24 2.75 5.31
CA ASN A 165 4.22 1.40 5.85
C ASN A 165 3.06 0.57 5.25
N GLY A 166 3.26 -0.74 5.20
CA GLY A 166 2.18 -1.70 5.08
C GLY A 166 1.49 -1.78 3.72
N PHE A 167 2.23 -1.88 2.62
CA PHE A 167 1.64 -2.22 1.32
C PHE A 167 1.49 -3.72 1.18
N VAL A 168 0.28 -4.14 0.84
CA VAL A 168 -0.06 -5.53 0.54
C VAL A 168 -0.82 -5.60 -0.77
N TYR A 169 -0.65 -6.70 -1.50
CA TYR A 169 -1.46 -6.99 -2.67
C TYR A 169 -2.70 -7.81 -2.28
N ILE A 170 -3.88 -7.35 -2.68
CA ILE A 170 -5.17 -7.96 -2.37
C ILE A 170 -6.08 -7.78 -3.57
N ASP A 171 -6.68 -8.87 -4.04
CA ASP A 171 -7.72 -8.86 -5.09
C ASP A 171 -7.37 -8.02 -6.32
N GLY A 172 -6.13 -8.16 -6.78
CA GLY A 172 -5.66 -7.46 -7.98
C GLY A 172 -5.16 -6.04 -7.74
N LYS A 173 -5.05 -5.57 -6.48
CA LYS A 173 -4.71 -4.18 -6.15
C LYS A 173 -3.71 -4.08 -5.01
N TRP A 174 -2.85 -3.07 -5.10
CA TRP A 174 -2.01 -2.63 -3.99
C TRP A 174 -2.83 -1.82 -3.00
N ARG A 175 -2.80 -2.22 -1.73
CA ARG A 175 -3.47 -1.52 -0.63
C ARG A 175 -2.48 -1.11 0.45
N ALA A 176 -2.59 0.13 0.88
CA ALA A 176 -1.78 0.72 1.93
C ALA A 176 -2.51 0.60 3.26
N LEU A 177 -1.91 -0.12 4.21
CA LEU A 177 -2.40 -0.26 5.58
C LEU A 177 -1.89 0.88 6.47
N LEU A 178 -0.74 1.49 6.13
CA LEU A 178 -0.17 2.64 6.81
C LEU A 178 -0.10 2.40 8.33
N LYS A 179 -0.77 3.22 9.13
CA LYS A 179 -0.81 3.12 10.59
C LYS A 179 -1.97 2.25 11.12
N ALA A 180 -2.54 1.36 10.29
CA ALA A 180 -3.68 0.53 10.72
C ALA A 180 -3.37 -0.31 11.97
N TYR A 181 -2.09 -0.59 12.26
CA TYR A 181 -1.65 -1.25 13.49
C TYR A 181 -2.05 -0.53 14.78
N ASP A 182 -2.32 0.78 14.74
CA ASP A 182 -2.83 1.54 15.90
C ASP A 182 -4.30 1.20 16.21
N HIS A 183 -4.96 0.42 15.34
CA HIS A 183 -6.37 0.08 15.42
C HIS A 183 -6.65 -1.43 15.34
N LEU A 184 -5.60 -2.27 15.42
CA LEU A 184 -5.77 -3.72 15.32
C LEU A 184 -6.24 -4.35 16.63
N ASP A 185 -5.70 -3.97 17.79
CA ASP A 185 -6.15 -4.29 19.16
C ASP A 185 -5.18 -3.67 20.20
N PRO A 186 -5.56 -3.47 21.47
CA PRO A 186 -4.58 -3.20 22.53
C PRO A 186 -3.68 -4.44 22.74
N PRO A 187 -2.42 -4.27 23.15
CA PRO A 187 -1.52 -5.40 23.39
C PRO A 187 -2.16 -6.39 24.38
N PRO A 188 -1.90 -7.71 24.24
CA PRO A 188 -2.54 -8.76 25.03
C PRO A 188 -2.39 -8.61 26.56
N ASP A 189 -1.49 -7.75 27.03
CA ASP A 189 -1.25 -7.43 28.45
C ASP A 189 -1.81 -6.06 28.89
N ALA A 190 -2.64 -5.40 28.08
CA ALA A 190 -3.31 -4.18 28.50
C ALA A 190 -4.37 -4.52 29.55
N GLU A 191 -4.00 -4.38 30.83
CA GLU A 191 -4.91 -4.51 31.97
C GLU A 191 -6.15 -3.63 31.72
N PRO A 192 -7.38 -4.15 31.89
CA PRO A 192 -8.57 -3.34 31.72
C PRO A 192 -8.47 -2.12 32.65
N PRO A 193 -8.87 -0.91 32.20
CA PRO A 193 -8.81 0.28 33.04
C PRO A 193 -9.56 -0.01 34.34
N PRO A 194 -9.01 0.38 35.51
CA PRO A 194 -9.67 0.12 36.79
C PRO A 194 -11.09 0.66 36.73
N ALA A 195 -12.06 -0.17 37.15
CA ALA A 195 -13.45 0.23 37.22
C ALA A 195 -13.54 1.58 37.96
N PRO A 196 -14.39 2.52 37.51
CA PRO A 196 -14.56 3.78 38.20
C PRO A 196 -14.92 3.48 39.65
N THR A 197 -14.07 3.91 40.57
CA THR A 197 -14.33 3.77 42.01
C THR A 197 -15.70 4.39 42.27
N PRO A 198 -16.68 3.66 42.82
CA PRO A 198 -17.95 4.27 43.18
C PRO A 198 -17.64 5.46 44.09
N ALA A 199 -18.16 6.63 43.72
CA ALA A 199 -18.01 7.82 44.53
C ALA A 199 -18.43 7.48 45.97
N PRO A 200 -17.71 7.98 47.00
CA PRO A 200 -18.10 7.75 48.37
C PRO A 200 -19.56 8.19 48.53
N VAL A 201 -20.41 7.25 48.93
CA VAL A 201 -21.80 7.53 49.28
C VAL A 201 -21.71 8.41 50.53
N THR A 202 -21.85 9.71 50.35
CA THR A 202 -21.97 10.65 51.47
C THR A 202 -23.28 10.30 52.17
N ASP A 203 -23.19 9.58 53.28
CA ASP A 203 -24.31 9.29 54.16
C ASP A 203 -24.79 10.62 54.76
N ALA A 204 -25.80 11.19 54.11
CA ALA A 204 -26.45 12.41 54.55
C ALA A 204 -27.48 12.05 55.62
N GLY A 205 -27.04 12.11 56.88
CA GLY A 205 -27.85 12.58 58.00
C GLY A 205 -28.81 11.57 58.62
N ALA A 206 -28.40 11.01 59.77
CA ALA A 206 -29.35 10.64 60.80
C ALA A 206 -29.80 11.92 61.54
N PRO A 207 -31.11 12.17 61.72
CA PRO A 207 -31.60 13.25 62.58
C PRO A 207 -31.41 12.85 64.04
N ASP A 208 -30.64 13.64 64.79
CA ASP A 208 -30.54 13.51 66.24
C ASP A 208 -31.82 14.02 66.89
N ALA A 209 -32.43 13.15 67.70
CA ALA A 209 -33.67 13.40 68.42
C ALA A 209 -33.34 13.59 69.90
N GLY A 210 -33.32 14.85 70.34
CA GLY A 210 -33.75 15.31 71.67
C GLY A 210 -32.86 15.00 72.88
N ASN A 211 -32.47 16.07 73.60
CA ASN A 211 -33.07 16.43 74.90
C ASN A 211 -32.69 17.87 75.28
#